data_AF-A0A7S1FCW4-F1
#
_entry.id   AF-A0A7S1FCW4-F1
#
_cell.length_a   1.000
_cell.length_b   1.000
_cell.length_c   1.000
_cell.angle_alpha   90.00
_cell.angle_beta   90.00
_cell.angle_gamma   90.00
#
_symmetry.space_group_name_H-M   'P 1'
#
loop_
_entity.id
_entity.type
_entity.pdbx_description
1 polymer ?
#
loop_
_entity_poly.entity_id
_entity_poly.type
_entity_poly.pdbx_seq_one_letter_code
_entity_poly.pdbx_strand_id
1 'polypeptide(L)'
;SEESDGVVRYVVHINENGSVWEVRRRYNDFVVLDSQLEGVTWPTRLELPGKSTFRKAFNIRNFIHEREEGLGKYLRHLSDQVTSLEHCHALQRFLRASEGP
;
A
#
# COMPACT_ATOMS: atom_id res chain seq x y z
N SER A 1 1.77 11.03 -3.88
CA SER A 1 2.67 10.83 -2.72
C SER A 1 3.17 12.17 -2.15
N GLU A 2 3.60 12.19 -0.88
CA GLU A 2 4.23 13.32 -0.20
C GLU A 2 5.69 12.96 0.14
N GLU A 3 6.64 13.89 -0.04
CA GLU A 3 8.05 13.70 0.32
C GLU A 3 8.43 14.66 1.46
N SER A 4 8.99 14.12 2.54
CA SER A 4 9.49 14.91 3.68
C SER A 4 10.65 14.16 4.33
N ASP A 5 11.75 14.87 4.62
CA ASP A 5 12.96 14.33 5.25
C ASP A 5 13.56 13.10 4.53
N GLY A 6 13.56 13.11 3.19
CA GLY A 6 14.04 11.99 2.37
C GLY A 6 13.15 10.74 2.41
N VAL A 7 11.97 10.82 3.06
CA VAL A 7 10.99 9.75 3.15
C VAL A 7 9.80 10.06 2.26
N VAL A 8 9.50 9.14 1.34
CA VAL A 8 8.29 9.18 0.51
C VAL A 8 7.15 8.45 1.23
N ARG A 9 6.05 9.17 1.46
CA ARG A 9 4.77 8.64 1.96
C ARG A 9 3.75 8.62 0.81
N TYR A 10 3.11 7.49 0.62
CA TYR A 10 2.00 7.31 -0.31
C TYR A 10 0.70 7.66 0.42
N VAL A 11 -0.09 8.53 -0.19
CA VAL A 11 -1.43 8.87 0.30
C VAL A 11 -2.39 7.87 -0.30
N VAL A 12 -3.02 7.07 0.56
CA VAL A 12 -4.00 6.07 0.17
C VAL A 12 -5.37 6.64 0.51
N HIS A 13 -6.22 6.81 -0.51
CA HIS A 13 -7.61 7.21 -0.32
C HIS A 13 -8.49 5.95 -0.20
N ILE A 14 -9.26 5.88 0.87
CA ILE A 14 -10.15 4.76 1.17
C ILE A 14 -11.60 5.23 1.09
N ASN A 15 -12.43 4.42 0.44
CA ASN A 15 -13.88 4.54 0.47
C ASN A 15 -14.46 3.18 0.87
N GLU A 16 -15.03 3.09 2.06
CA GLU A 16 -15.66 1.88 2.58
C GLU A 16 -17.05 2.23 3.12
N ASN A 17 -18.09 1.64 2.55
CA ASN A 17 -19.49 1.78 3.02
C ASN A 17 -19.93 3.24 3.24
N GLY A 18 -19.51 4.16 2.37
CA GLY A 18 -19.84 5.59 2.45
C GLY A 18 -18.96 6.41 3.39
N SER A 19 -18.05 5.76 4.13
CA SER A 19 -17.00 6.45 4.89
C SER A 19 -15.77 6.66 4.00
N VAL A 20 -15.24 7.87 3.99
CA VAL A 20 -14.06 8.24 3.22
C VAL A 20 -13.00 8.80 4.14
N TRP A 21 -11.79 8.28 4.04
CA TRP A 21 -10.62 8.79 4.78
C TRP A 21 -9.35 8.54 3.98
N GLU A 22 -8.25 9.10 4.48
CA GLU A 22 -6.92 8.89 3.91
C GLU A 22 -5.96 8.33 4.95
N VAL A 23 -5.01 7.52 4.51
CA VAL A 23 -3.85 7.13 5.32
C VAL A 23 -2.56 7.38 4.56
N ARG A 24 -1.50 7.71 5.32
CA ARG A 24 -0.15 7.88 4.80
C ARG A 24 0.66 6.63 5.10
N ARG A 25 1.33 6.09 4.08
CA ARG A 25 2.12 4.85 4.20
C ARG A 25 3.44 4.97 3.47
N ARG A 26 4.52 4.56 4.11
CA ARG A 26 5.82 4.37 3.46
C ARG A 26 5.81 3.05 2.72
N TYR A 27 6.68 2.93 1.72
CA TYR A 27 6.86 1.66 1.00
C TYR A 27 7.12 0.47 1.94
N ASN A 28 7.91 0.66 3.01
CA ASN A 28 8.18 -0.41 3.98
C ASN A 28 6.92 -0.88 4.73
N ASP A 29 5.91 -0.02 4.92
CA ASP A 29 4.66 -0.42 5.54
C ASP A 29 3.88 -1.40 4.63
N PHE A 30 3.99 -1.24 3.30
CA PHE A 30 3.44 -2.20 2.33
C PHE A 30 4.21 -3.53 2.34
N VAL A 31 5.53 -3.50 2.54
CA VAL A 31 6.34 -4.71 2.69
C VAL A 31 5.92 -5.49 3.94
N VAL A 32 5.67 -4.78 5.04
CA VAL A 32 5.17 -5.40 6.28
C VAL A 32 3.77 -5.98 6.05
N LEU A 33 2.86 -5.24 5.41
CA LEU A 33 1.54 -5.77 5.04
C LEU A 33 1.69 -7.05 4.21
N ASP A 34 2.46 -7.03 3.13
CA ASP A 34 2.66 -8.18 2.24
C ASP A 34 3.17 -9.41 3.01
N SER A 35 4.13 -9.24 3.92
CA SER A 35 4.59 -10.34 4.79
C SER A 35 3.49 -10.86 5.73
N GLN A 36 2.61 -9.99 6.26
CA GLN A 36 1.49 -10.40 7.12
C GLN A 36 0.41 -11.15 6.33
N LEU A 37 0.35 -10.96 5.01
CA LEU A 37 -0.60 -11.63 4.14
C LEU A 37 -0.16 -13.04 3.70
N GLU A 38 1.09 -13.45 3.94
CA GLU A 38 1.58 -14.79 3.60
C GLU A 38 0.83 -15.92 4.31
N GLY A 39 0.27 -15.66 5.50
CA GLY A 39 -0.53 -16.63 6.24
C GLY A 39 -2.00 -16.70 5.84
N VAL A 40 -2.45 -15.89 4.88
CA VAL A 40 -3.87 -15.79 4.49
C VAL A 40 -4.07 -16.47 3.13
N THR A 41 -5.16 -17.23 2.99
CA THR A 41 -5.52 -17.84 1.70
C THR A 41 -6.16 -16.79 0.80
N TRP A 42 -5.48 -16.43 -0.28
CA TRP A 42 -5.97 -15.49 -1.30
C TRP A 42 -6.31 -16.25 -2.59
N PRO A 43 -7.43 -15.94 -3.26
CA PRO A 43 -7.72 -16.49 -4.58
C PRO A 43 -6.58 -16.23 -5.58
N THR A 44 -6.02 -15.01 -5.59
CA THR A 44 -4.87 -14.61 -6.40
C THR A 44 -4.05 -13.54 -5.68
N ARG A 45 -2.72 -13.65 -5.69
CA ARG A 45 -1.84 -12.64 -5.08
C ARG A 45 -1.03 -11.90 -6.12
N LEU A 46 -1.17 -10.58 -6.17
CA LEU A 46 -0.25 -9.73 -6.93
C LEU A 46 1.04 -9.55 -6.11
N GLU A 47 2.18 -9.62 -6.80
CA GLU A 47 3.46 -9.30 -6.20
C GLU A 47 3.53 -7.81 -5.83
N LEU A 48 4.13 -7.52 -4.68
CA LEU A 48 4.41 -6.15 -4.28
C LEU A 48 5.42 -5.53 -5.28
N PRO A 49 5.17 -4.31 -5.81
CA PRO A 49 6.11 -3.68 -6.74
C PRO A 49 7.49 -3.57 -6.10
N GLY A 50 8.51 -4.06 -6.80
CA GLY A 50 9.82 -4.35 -6.23
C GLY A 50 10.56 -3.16 -5.60
N LYS A 51 11.51 -3.49 -4.72
CA LYS A 51 12.55 -2.56 -4.24
C LYS A 51 13.52 -2.30 -5.39
N SER A 52 13.20 -1.39 -6.31
CA SER A 52 14.19 -1.02 -7.34
C SER A 52 15.37 -0.31 -6.67
N THR A 53 16.45 -1.04 -6.44
CA THR A 53 17.70 -0.54 -5.88
C THR A 53 18.58 0.08 -6.96
N PHE A 54 18.45 -0.36 -8.22
CA PHE A 54 19.28 0.10 -9.33
C PHE A 54 18.71 1.30 -10.11
N ARG A 55 17.38 1.50 -10.18
CA ARG A 55 16.77 2.62 -10.95
C ARG A 55 16.71 3.95 -10.22
N LYS A 56 16.88 3.94 -8.89
CA LYS A 56 16.83 5.16 -8.04
C LYS A 56 17.88 6.20 -8.43
N ALA A 57 19.03 5.79 -8.97
CA ALA A 57 20.13 6.72 -9.25
C ALA A 57 19.93 7.58 -10.52
N PHE A 58 19.07 7.15 -11.46
CA PHE A 58 18.94 7.82 -12.77
C PHE A 58 17.59 8.52 -12.99
N ASN A 59 16.51 8.13 -12.29
CA ASN A 59 15.21 8.78 -12.45
C ASN A 59 14.26 8.56 -11.25
N ILE A 60 14.53 9.28 -10.14
CA ILE A 60 13.78 9.16 -8.88
C ILE A 60 12.28 9.43 -9.09
N ARG A 61 11.93 10.45 -9.88
CA ARG A 61 10.53 10.87 -10.07
C ARG A 61 9.70 9.80 -10.78
N ASN A 62 10.21 9.24 -11.88
CA ASN A 62 9.50 8.16 -12.58
C ASN A 62 9.42 6.91 -11.71
N PHE A 63 10.45 6.61 -10.93
CA PHE A 63 10.43 5.49 -10.01
C PHE A 63 9.34 5.62 -8.93
N ILE A 64 9.18 6.82 -8.35
CA ILE A 64 8.12 7.07 -7.37
C ILE A 64 6.74 6.90 -8.01
N HIS A 65 6.55 7.41 -9.23
CA HIS A 65 5.28 7.31 -9.96
C HIS A 65 4.93 5.86 -10.34
N GLU A 66 5.86 5.12 -10.93
CA GLU A 66 5.68 3.69 -11.27
C GLU A 66 5.33 2.87 -10.03
N ARG A 67 6.01 3.17 -8.91
CA ARG A 67 5.73 2.52 -7.63
C ARG A 67 4.36 2.92 -7.08
N GLU A 68 3.99 4.19 -7.12
CA GLU A 68 2.66 4.65 -6.69
C GLU A 68 1.55 3.94 -7.46
N GLU A 69 1.69 3.84 -8.79
CA GLU A 69 0.75 3.09 -9.64
C GLU A 69 0.71 1.60 -9.27
N GLY A 70 1.87 0.96 -9.10
CA GLY A 70 1.96 -0.44 -8.71
C GLY A 70 1.34 -0.72 -7.34
N LEU A 71 1.57 0.15 -6.36
CA LEU A 71 0.99 0.04 -5.02
C LEU A 71 -0.53 0.23 -5.07
N GLY A 72 -1.03 1.15 -5.90
CA GLY A 72 -2.45 1.34 -6.12
C GLY A 72 -3.13 0.10 -6.72
N LYS A 73 -2.52 -0.52 -7.73
CA LYS A 73 -3.00 -1.79 -8.32
C LYS A 73 -2.99 -2.92 -7.29
N TYR A 74 -1.91 -3.05 -6.53
CA TYR A 74 -1.76 -4.04 -5.47
C TYR A 74 -2.87 -3.93 -4.42
N LEU A 75 -3.10 -2.72 -3.87
CA LEU A 75 -4.15 -2.51 -2.87
C LEU A 75 -5.56 -2.76 -3.44
N ARG A 76 -5.83 -2.29 -4.66
CA ARG A 76 -7.14 -2.54 -5.31
C ARG A 76 -7.39 -4.04 -5.45
N HIS A 77 -6.40 -4.78 -5.93
CA HIS A 77 -6.49 -6.23 -6.09
C HIS A 77 -6.73 -6.97 -4.78
N LEU A 78 -6.12 -6.54 -3.68
CA LEU A 78 -6.40 -7.11 -2.36
C LEU A 78 -7.81 -6.77 -1.87
N SER A 79 -8.24 -5.52 -2.04
CA SER A 79 -9.57 -5.06 -1.65
C SER A 79 -10.69 -5.76 -2.45
N ASP A 80 -10.50 -6.00 -3.74
CA ASP A 80 -11.48 -6.67 -4.60
C ASP A 80 -11.71 -8.15 -4.20
N GLN A 81 -10.75 -8.75 -3.48
CA GLN A 81 -10.82 -10.13 -3.02
C GLN A 81 -11.42 -10.28 -1.61
N VAL A 82 -11.64 -9.18 -0.89
CA VAL A 82 -12.27 -9.20 0.43
C VAL A 82 -13.67 -8.61 0.35
N THR A 83 -14.67 -9.33 0.86
CA THR A 83 -16.05 -8.82 0.93
C THR A 83 -16.19 -7.70 1.97
N SER A 84 -15.33 -7.68 2.99
CA SER A 84 -15.25 -6.65 4.02
C SER A 84 -13.83 -6.65 4.59
N LEU A 85 -13.30 -5.48 4.97
CA LEU A 85 -11.99 -5.38 5.61
C LEU A 85 -11.92 -6.16 6.92
N GLU A 86 -13.04 -6.41 7.59
CA GLU A 86 -13.11 -7.19 8.83
C GLU A 86 -12.62 -8.63 8.65
N HIS A 87 -12.68 -9.19 7.44
CA HIS A 87 -12.20 -10.54 7.14
C HIS A 87 -10.66 -10.63 7.00
N CYS A 88 -9.96 -9.49 6.94
CA CYS A 88 -8.51 -9.44 6.87
C CYS A 88 -7.95 -8.38 7.81
N HIS A 89 -7.68 -8.76 9.06
CA HIS A 89 -7.19 -7.84 10.09
C HIS A 89 -5.90 -7.08 9.69
N ALA A 90 -4.99 -7.71 8.94
CA ALA A 90 -3.78 -7.06 8.46
C ALA A 90 -4.10 -5.92 7.49
N LEU A 91 -4.95 -6.17 6.50
CA LEU A 91 -5.40 -5.16 5.54
C LEU A 91 -6.23 -4.06 6.22
N GLN A 92 -7.12 -4.44 7.14
CA GLN A 92 -7.91 -3.49 7.93
C GLN A 92 -7.02 -2.54 8.72
N ARG A 93 -6.03 -3.08 9.45
CA ARG A 93 -5.07 -2.27 10.22
C ARG A 93 -4.28 -1.35 9.30
N PHE A 94 -3.82 -1.87 8.16
CA PHE A 94 -3.09 -1.10 7.17
C PHE A 94 -3.93 0.02 6.56
N LEU A 95 -5.24 -0.14 6.42
CA LEU A 95 -6.11 0.89 5.83
C LEU A 95 -6.72 1.84 6.87
N ARG A 96 -6.79 1.46 8.15
CA ARG A 96 -7.43 2.29 9.20
C ARG A 96 -6.47 3.05 10.10
N ALA A 97 -5.22 2.63 10.24
CA ALA A 97 -4.30 3.32 11.13
C ALA A 97 -3.94 4.71 10.56
N SER A 98 -4.48 5.79 11.11
CA SER A 98 -3.78 7.06 10.98
C SER A 98 -2.50 6.93 11.80
N GLU A 99 -1.33 7.07 11.17
CA GLU A 99 -0.21 7.57 11.97
C GLU A 99 -0.67 8.95 12.43
N GLY A 100 -0.89 9.10 13.74
CA GLY A 100 -0.94 10.39 14.38
C GLY A 100 0.03 10.37 15.55
N PRO A 101 0.56 11.53 15.99
CA PRO A 101 0.86 12.75 15.25
C PRO A 101 2.25 12.73 14.56
#